data_AF-A0A536I3Y9-F1
#
_entry.id   AF-A0A536I3Y9-F1
#
_cell.length_a   1.000
_cell.length_b   1.000
_cell.length_c   1.000
_cell.angle_alpha   90.00
_cell.angle_beta   90.00
_cell.angle_gamma   90.00
#
_symmetry.space_group_name_H-M   'P 1'
#
loop_
_entity.id
_entity.type
_entity.pdbx_description
1 polymer ?
#
loop_
_entity_poly.entity_id
_entity_poly.type
_entity_poly.pdbx_seq_one_letter_code
_entity_poly.pdbx_strand_id
1 'polypeptide(L)'
;MNLNGNTTVASGKTLTAGAGASTGTAVNVATGNTLTTGTALNVSTGNNLGSGSAFNVDTGSSAFTGNAVNITSSGAFTGTLVNLTASGTTTGTVLGVNATNLSFSGTAINANLGSAVYTGSGAIKVTATAASTGTLVAVSGAVLGANGGTAGSFLIGTPGGPAEPAVGKAIRAALGTVGDAFYANAC
;
A
#
# COMPACT_ATOMS: atom_id res chain seq x y z
N MET A 1 -14.98 -16.26 -30.94
CA MET A 1 -15.10 -14.97 -31.65
C MET A 1 -13.93 -14.13 -31.21
N ASN A 2 -13.05 -13.72 -32.13
CA ASN A 2 -12.03 -12.72 -31.81
C ASN A 2 -12.63 -11.36 -32.10
N LEU A 3 -12.66 -10.51 -31.07
CA LEU A 3 -13.07 -9.11 -31.19
C LEU A 3 -11.82 -8.32 -31.58
N ASN A 4 -11.71 -7.95 -32.86
CA ASN A 4 -10.59 -7.16 -33.37
C ASN A 4 -11.00 -5.69 -33.46
N GLY A 5 -10.13 -4.77 -33.02
CA GLY A 5 -10.38 -3.32 -33.05
C GLY A 5 -11.19 -2.81 -31.85
N ASN A 6 -11.70 -1.58 -31.95
CA ASN A 6 -12.47 -0.94 -30.88
C ASN A 6 -13.78 -1.70 -30.65
N THR A 7 -13.89 -2.35 -29.49
CA THR A 7 -15.10 -3.03 -29.07
C THR A 7 -15.75 -2.26 -27.93
N THR A 8 -16.97 -1.80 -28.14
CA THR A 8 -17.78 -1.15 -27.10
C THR A 8 -18.88 -2.10 -26.65
N VAL A 9 -19.02 -2.27 -25.34
CA VAL A 9 -20.15 -3.00 -24.78
C VAL A 9 -21.24 -2.02 -24.39
N ALA A 10 -22.46 -2.26 -24.86
CA ALA A 10 -23.59 -1.37 -24.63
C ALA A 10 -23.88 -1.18 -23.13
N SER A 11 -24.48 -0.04 -22.78
CA SER A 11 -24.86 0.26 -21.39
C SER A 11 -25.69 -0.86 -20.77
N GLY A 12 -25.39 -1.19 -19.52
CA GLY A 12 -26.06 -2.26 -18.77
C GLY A 12 -25.68 -3.68 -19.19
N LYS A 13 -24.66 -3.86 -20.05
CA LYS A 13 -24.10 -5.17 -20.39
C LYS A 13 -22.76 -5.39 -19.68
N THR A 14 -22.49 -6.63 -19.30
CA THR A 14 -21.29 -7.03 -18.55
C THR A 14 -20.40 -7.91 -19.42
N LEU A 15 -19.08 -7.77 -19.24
CA LEU A 15 -18.14 -8.82 -19.65
C LEU A 15 -17.93 -9.70 -18.44
N THR A 16 -18.31 -10.97 -18.56
CA THR A 16 -18.16 -11.96 -17.49
C THR A 16 -17.26 -13.06 -18.01
N ALA A 17 -16.16 -13.35 -17.31
CA ALA A 17 -15.45 -14.60 -17.57
C ALA A 17 -16.39 -15.75 -17.20
N GLY A 18 -16.55 -16.74 -18.09
CA GLY A 18 -17.52 -17.82 -17.92
C GLY A 18 -17.38 -18.52 -16.56
N ALA A 19 -18.52 -18.97 -16.00
CA ALA A 19 -18.53 -19.75 -14.77
C ALA A 19 -17.60 -20.98 -14.92
N GLY A 20 -16.64 -21.16 -14.01
CA GLY A 20 -15.74 -22.32 -14.02
C GLY A 20 -14.29 -22.07 -14.41
N ALA A 21 -13.80 -20.82 -14.43
CA ALA A 21 -12.37 -20.53 -14.43
C ALA A 21 -11.75 -20.85 -13.05
N SER A 22 -11.88 -22.10 -12.60
CA SER A 22 -11.36 -22.60 -11.31
C SER A 22 -9.84 -22.80 -11.33
N THR A 23 -9.24 -22.81 -12.52
CA THR A 23 -7.80 -22.87 -12.74
C THR A 23 -7.43 -21.97 -13.93
N GLY A 24 -6.28 -21.28 -13.85
CA GLY A 24 -5.75 -20.46 -14.95
C GLY A 24 -6.21 -18.99 -14.96
N THR A 25 -6.09 -18.33 -16.13
CA THR A 25 -6.40 -16.90 -16.31
C THR A 25 -7.78 -16.72 -16.94
N ALA A 26 -8.72 -16.15 -16.19
CA ALA A 26 -10.10 -15.93 -16.64
C ALA A 26 -10.21 -14.75 -17.63
N VAL A 27 -9.48 -13.66 -17.35
CA VAL A 27 -9.35 -12.48 -18.21
C VAL A 27 -7.88 -12.09 -18.26
N ASN A 28 -7.33 -11.95 -19.46
CA ASN A 28 -5.97 -11.49 -19.67
C ASN A 28 -5.98 -10.18 -20.47
N VAL A 29 -5.41 -9.12 -19.90
CA VAL A 29 -5.15 -7.85 -20.60
C VAL A 29 -3.64 -7.75 -20.81
N ALA A 30 -3.16 -8.32 -21.91
CA ALA A 30 -1.74 -8.35 -22.24
C ALA A 30 -1.43 -7.36 -23.37
N THR A 31 -0.41 -6.54 -23.17
CA THR A 31 0.09 -5.58 -24.16
C THR A 31 1.34 -6.08 -24.90
N GLY A 32 1.92 -7.20 -24.47
CA GLY A 32 3.22 -7.69 -24.93
C GLY A 32 4.34 -6.66 -24.74
N ASN A 33 5.44 -6.83 -25.45
CA ASN A 33 6.58 -5.89 -25.44
C ASN A 33 6.34 -4.63 -26.29
N THR A 34 5.10 -4.38 -26.71
CA THR A 34 4.79 -3.38 -27.75
C THR A 34 4.24 -2.06 -27.18
N LEU A 35 3.69 -2.07 -25.97
CA LEU A 35 3.22 -0.84 -25.34
C LEU A 35 4.39 -0.11 -24.69
N THR A 36 5.05 0.75 -25.46
CA THR A 36 6.14 1.62 -24.99
C THR A 36 5.63 2.86 -24.25
N THR A 37 4.42 3.31 -24.58
CA THR A 37 3.73 4.45 -23.97
C THR A 37 2.23 4.21 -23.97
N GLY A 38 1.51 4.65 -22.93
CA GLY A 38 0.04 4.60 -22.87
C GLY A 38 -0.48 3.73 -21.73
N THR A 39 -1.76 3.37 -21.80
CA THR A 39 -2.48 2.68 -20.71
C THR A 39 -3.01 1.34 -21.21
N ALA A 40 -2.60 0.25 -20.57
CA ALA A 40 -3.09 -1.09 -20.87
C ALA A 40 -4.55 -1.29 -20.42
N LEU A 41 -4.88 -0.81 -19.22
CA LEU A 41 -6.19 -0.88 -18.62
C LEU A 41 -6.49 0.44 -17.91
N ASN A 42 -7.60 1.08 -18.27
CA ASN A 42 -8.11 2.26 -17.58
C ASN A 42 -9.47 1.93 -16.96
N VAL A 43 -9.59 2.12 -15.65
CA VAL A 43 -10.87 2.01 -14.93
C VAL A 43 -11.23 3.40 -14.44
N SER A 44 -12.28 3.97 -15.01
CA SER A 44 -12.75 5.32 -14.67
C SER A 44 -14.26 5.34 -14.50
N THR A 45 -14.72 6.01 -13.45
CA THR A 45 -16.15 6.23 -13.17
C THR A 45 -16.60 7.65 -13.52
N GLY A 46 -15.71 8.49 -14.05
CA GLY A 46 -15.97 9.91 -14.26
C GLY A 46 -16.35 10.62 -12.95
N ASN A 47 -17.34 11.50 -13.02
CA ASN A 47 -17.80 12.30 -11.88
C ASN A 47 -19.02 11.67 -11.16
N ASN A 48 -19.39 10.44 -11.50
CA ASN A 48 -20.75 9.92 -11.24
C ASN A 48 -20.81 8.72 -10.28
N LEU A 49 -19.70 8.32 -9.65
CA LEU A 49 -19.75 7.29 -8.61
C LEU A 49 -20.19 7.90 -7.29
N GLY A 50 -21.50 8.00 -7.08
CA GLY A 50 -22.08 8.45 -5.80
C GLY A 50 -21.93 7.43 -4.66
N SER A 51 -21.83 6.14 -5.00
CA SER A 51 -21.62 5.04 -4.05
C SER A 51 -21.04 3.80 -4.75
N GLY A 52 -20.42 2.91 -3.98
CA GLY A 52 -19.81 1.66 -4.48
C GLY A 52 -18.33 1.77 -4.79
N SER A 53 -17.80 0.81 -5.55
CA SER A 53 -16.37 0.71 -5.87
C SER A 53 -16.17 0.72 -7.38
N ALA A 54 -15.23 1.55 -7.87
CA ALA A 54 -14.79 1.51 -9.26
C ALA A 54 -14.06 0.20 -9.59
N PHE A 55 -13.31 -0.32 -8.60
CA PHE A 55 -12.58 -1.57 -8.67
C PHE A 55 -12.74 -2.28 -7.32
N ASN A 56 -13.15 -3.55 -7.35
CA ASN A 56 -13.30 -4.38 -6.17
C ASN A 56 -12.67 -5.75 -6.44
N VAL A 57 -11.86 -6.23 -5.50
CA VAL A 57 -11.27 -7.57 -5.54
C VAL A 57 -11.72 -8.30 -4.29
N ASP A 58 -12.42 -9.40 -4.50
CA ASP A 58 -12.95 -10.25 -3.45
C ASP A 58 -12.48 -11.69 -3.69
N THR A 59 -11.72 -12.23 -2.73
CA THR A 59 -11.23 -13.62 -2.76
C THR A 59 -12.19 -14.60 -2.07
N GLY A 60 -13.34 -14.11 -1.60
CA GLY A 60 -14.32 -14.89 -0.83
C GLY A 60 -13.85 -15.23 0.57
N SER A 61 -14.60 -16.10 1.25
CA SER A 61 -14.39 -16.48 2.65
C SER A 61 -13.51 -17.73 2.85
N SER A 62 -13.16 -18.42 1.76
CA SER A 62 -12.34 -19.64 1.83
C SER A 62 -10.86 -19.29 2.01
N ALA A 63 -10.09 -20.23 2.60
CA ALA A 63 -8.65 -20.08 2.66
C ALA A 63 -8.06 -19.92 1.26
N PHE A 64 -7.28 -18.86 1.06
CA PHE A 64 -6.65 -18.51 -0.20
C PHE A 64 -5.13 -18.50 -0.02
N THR A 65 -4.42 -19.01 -1.03
CA THR A 65 -2.96 -18.97 -1.10
C THR A 65 -2.53 -18.12 -2.30
N GLY A 66 -1.54 -17.24 -2.09
CA GLY A 66 -1.05 -16.32 -3.12
C GLY A 66 -1.44 -14.86 -2.84
N ASN A 67 -1.62 -14.08 -3.91
CA ASN A 67 -1.94 -12.65 -3.82
C ASN A 67 -3.29 -12.35 -4.48
N ALA A 68 -4.18 -11.63 -3.79
CA ALA A 68 -5.42 -11.12 -4.40
C ALA A 68 -5.12 -10.07 -5.49
N VAL A 69 -4.13 -9.21 -5.23
CA VAL A 69 -3.56 -8.25 -6.16
C VAL A 69 -2.05 -8.36 -6.06
N ASN A 70 -1.38 -8.50 -7.20
CA ASN A 70 0.08 -8.48 -7.28
C ASN A 70 0.50 -7.41 -8.28
N ILE A 71 1.29 -6.43 -7.83
CA ILE A 71 1.80 -5.34 -8.67
C ILE A 71 3.32 -5.45 -8.66
N THR A 72 3.90 -5.72 -9.82
CA THR A 72 5.34 -5.96 -9.95
C THR A 72 5.93 -5.13 -11.08
N SER A 73 7.15 -4.65 -10.85
CA SER A 73 8.04 -4.12 -11.88
C SER A 73 9.43 -4.71 -11.62
N SER A 74 9.97 -5.46 -12.58
CA SER A 74 11.27 -6.13 -12.46
C SER A 74 12.43 -5.32 -13.07
N GLY A 75 12.10 -4.33 -13.91
CA GLY A 75 13.07 -3.43 -14.52
C GLY A 75 13.26 -2.15 -13.71
N ALA A 76 14.35 -1.43 -14.01
CA ALA A 76 14.47 -0.05 -13.55
C ALA A 76 13.31 0.79 -14.12
N PHE A 77 12.61 1.52 -13.27
CA PHE A 77 11.54 2.42 -13.68
C PHE A 77 11.77 3.79 -13.04
N THR A 78 11.32 4.83 -13.74
CA THR A 78 11.26 6.20 -13.23
C THR A 78 9.81 6.54 -12.91
N GLY A 79 9.54 7.17 -11.77
CA GLY A 79 8.20 7.59 -11.36
C GLY A 79 7.61 6.72 -10.24
N THR A 80 6.30 6.50 -10.26
CA THR A 80 5.53 5.87 -9.18
C THR A 80 4.78 4.64 -9.69
N LEU A 81 5.01 3.48 -9.06
CA LEU A 81 4.33 2.23 -9.45
C LEU A 81 2.88 2.18 -8.97
N VAL A 82 2.60 2.67 -7.76
CA VAL A 82 1.26 2.80 -7.19
C VAL A 82 1.09 4.22 -6.67
N ASN A 83 0.18 4.97 -7.28
CA ASN A 83 -0.16 6.32 -6.86
C ASN A 83 -1.61 6.38 -6.38
N LEU A 84 -1.81 6.74 -5.11
CA LEU A 84 -3.13 6.99 -4.54
C LEU A 84 -3.24 8.49 -4.27
N THR A 85 -4.16 9.16 -4.94
CA THR A 85 -4.35 10.62 -4.81
C THR A 85 -5.81 10.91 -4.49
N ALA A 86 -6.04 11.77 -3.49
CA ALA A 86 -7.37 12.21 -3.09
C ALA A 86 -7.31 13.67 -2.64
N SER A 87 -7.71 14.60 -3.53
CA SER A 87 -7.55 16.04 -3.32
C SER A 87 -8.72 16.73 -2.64
N GLY A 88 -9.83 16.02 -2.42
CA GLY A 88 -11.08 16.57 -1.88
C GLY A 88 -11.74 15.70 -0.82
N THR A 89 -10.98 14.85 -0.12
CA THR A 89 -11.52 13.99 0.94
C THR A 89 -11.89 14.83 2.15
N THR A 90 -13.19 15.06 2.36
CA THR A 90 -13.70 15.68 3.60
C THR A 90 -13.72 14.69 4.75
N THR A 91 -14.16 13.45 4.49
CA THR A 91 -14.16 12.32 5.42
C THR A 91 -13.80 11.04 4.66
N GLY A 92 -13.10 10.11 5.32
CA GLY A 92 -12.78 8.80 4.76
C GLY A 92 -11.29 8.45 4.80
N THR A 93 -10.96 7.32 4.18
CA THR A 93 -9.62 6.72 4.20
C THR A 93 -9.15 6.50 2.76
N VAL A 94 -7.97 7.02 2.41
CA VAL A 94 -7.37 6.83 1.08
C VAL A 94 -6.75 5.43 0.95
N LEU A 95 -6.01 5.00 1.98
CA LEU A 95 -5.47 3.65 2.11
C LEU A 95 -5.80 3.11 3.49
N GLY A 96 -6.69 2.13 3.56
CA GLY A 96 -7.03 1.42 4.78
C GLY A 96 -6.50 0.00 4.72
N VAL A 97 -5.77 -0.43 5.75
CA VAL A 97 -5.32 -1.81 5.90
C VAL A 97 -5.92 -2.37 7.19
N ASN A 98 -6.81 -3.34 7.06
CA ASN A 98 -7.50 -3.96 8.18
C ASN A 98 -7.24 -5.47 8.14
N ALA A 99 -6.55 -5.99 9.15
CA ALA A 99 -6.27 -7.42 9.30
C ALA A 99 -6.87 -7.91 10.63
N THR A 100 -8.01 -8.58 10.57
CA THR A 100 -8.80 -8.96 11.75
C THR A 100 -8.76 -10.48 11.97
N ASN A 101 -7.79 -10.98 12.76
CA ASN A 101 -7.86 -12.29 13.43
C ASN A 101 -6.69 -12.52 14.42
N LEU A 102 -6.95 -13.19 15.55
CA LEU A 102 -6.09 -13.29 16.74
C LEU A 102 -4.90 -14.28 16.64
N SER A 103 -4.70 -14.92 15.49
CA SER A 103 -3.63 -15.90 15.26
C SER A 103 -2.72 -15.55 14.07
N PHE A 104 -2.71 -14.28 13.65
CA PHE A 104 -1.89 -13.83 12.54
C PHE A 104 -0.41 -13.80 12.93
N SER A 105 0.38 -14.75 12.41
CA SER A 105 1.85 -14.74 12.54
C SER A 105 2.54 -13.92 11.43
N GLY A 106 1.78 -13.23 10.60
CA GLY A 106 2.28 -12.48 9.44
C GLY A 106 2.50 -10.99 9.71
N THR A 107 2.75 -10.24 8.65
CA THR A 107 2.85 -8.77 8.67
C THR A 107 1.77 -8.18 7.78
N ALA A 108 1.01 -7.19 8.28
CA ALA A 108 -0.03 -6.52 7.49
C ALA A 108 0.56 -5.57 6.44
N ILE A 109 1.62 -4.84 6.80
CA ILE A 109 2.37 -3.94 5.93
C ILE A 109 3.85 -4.20 6.12
N ASN A 110 4.52 -4.70 5.08
CA ASN A 110 5.97 -4.89 5.07
C ASN A 110 6.60 -4.06 3.95
N ALA A 111 7.48 -3.13 4.31
CA ALA A 111 8.27 -2.36 3.37
C ALA A 111 9.72 -2.84 3.41
N ASN A 112 10.13 -3.60 2.41
CA ASN A 112 11.49 -4.11 2.27
C ASN A 112 12.15 -3.51 1.03
N LEU A 113 13.25 -2.77 1.22
CA LEU A 113 14.01 -2.12 0.14
C LEU A 113 15.12 -3.01 -0.44
N GLY A 114 15.24 -4.26 0.02
CA GLY A 114 16.33 -5.16 -0.34
C GLY A 114 17.65 -4.78 0.34
N SER A 115 18.74 -5.30 -0.21
CA SER A 115 20.10 -5.16 0.35
C SER A 115 20.90 -3.98 -0.20
N ALA A 116 20.39 -3.30 -1.23
CA ALA A 116 21.08 -2.17 -1.84
C ALA A 116 20.97 -0.91 -0.95
N VAL A 117 22.01 -0.07 -0.98
CA VAL A 117 22.02 1.21 -0.24
C VAL A 117 20.95 2.13 -0.84
N TYR A 118 19.90 2.39 -0.07
CA TYR A 118 18.88 3.37 -0.43
C TYR A 118 19.43 4.79 -0.20
N THR A 119 19.52 5.57 -1.28
CA THR A 119 20.06 6.94 -1.26
C THR A 119 18.99 8.04 -1.36
N GLY A 120 17.70 7.66 -1.36
CA GLY A 120 16.58 8.59 -1.51
C GLY A 120 16.17 9.34 -0.24
N SER A 121 15.13 10.18 -0.34
CA SER A 121 14.65 11.07 0.74
C SER A 121 13.83 10.37 1.84
N GLY A 122 13.54 9.08 1.71
CA GLY A 122 12.88 8.26 2.74
C GLY A 122 12.18 7.04 2.15
N ALA A 123 12.50 5.86 2.66
CA ALA A 123 11.83 4.60 2.32
C ALA A 123 10.32 4.68 2.53
N ILE A 124 9.95 5.29 3.66
CA ILE A 124 8.60 5.69 4.02
C ILE A 124 8.71 7.16 4.38
N LYS A 125 8.07 8.02 3.59
CA LYS A 125 8.03 9.46 3.82
C LYS A 125 6.60 9.88 4.07
N VAL A 126 6.34 10.38 5.28
CA VAL A 126 5.06 10.97 5.65
C VAL A 126 5.26 12.47 5.75
N THR A 127 4.41 13.25 5.09
CA THR A 127 4.49 14.71 5.09
C THR A 127 3.08 15.28 5.13
N ALA A 128 2.85 16.28 5.96
CA ALA A 128 1.63 17.06 6.00
C ALA A 128 1.99 18.55 6.06
N THR A 129 1.32 19.36 5.26
CA THR A 129 1.54 20.81 5.18
C THR A 129 0.74 21.58 6.23
N ALA A 130 -0.33 20.98 6.77
CA ALA A 130 -1.08 21.46 7.92
C ALA A 130 -1.76 20.27 8.62
N ALA A 131 -1.28 19.89 9.81
CA ALA A 131 -2.04 19.01 10.69
C ALA A 131 -3.11 19.85 11.38
N SER A 132 -4.24 20.07 10.72
CA SER A 132 -5.36 20.76 11.35
C SER A 132 -5.90 19.88 12.47
N THR A 133 -5.47 20.18 13.71
CA THR A 133 -5.93 19.60 14.98
C THR A 133 -5.72 18.08 15.22
N GLY A 134 -5.15 17.32 14.29
CA GLY A 134 -5.04 15.86 14.35
C GLY A 134 -3.62 15.29 14.47
N THR A 135 -3.51 13.96 14.60
CA THR A 135 -2.25 13.20 14.65
C THR A 135 -1.80 12.76 13.26
N LEU A 136 -0.54 13.02 12.90
CA LEU A 136 0.02 12.63 11.59
C LEU A 136 0.40 11.14 11.52
N VAL A 137 1.05 10.63 12.58
CA VAL A 137 1.38 9.21 12.76
C VAL A 137 1.03 8.82 14.18
N ALA A 138 0.10 7.88 14.33
CA ALA A 138 -0.32 7.34 15.61
C ALA A 138 0.05 5.85 15.68
N VAL A 139 0.62 5.43 16.81
CA VAL A 139 0.77 4.02 17.16
C VAL A 139 -0.01 3.81 18.45
N SER A 140 -1.12 3.07 18.37
CA SER A 140 -2.04 2.88 19.49
C SER A 140 -2.73 1.52 19.43
N GLY A 141 -3.00 0.93 20.59
CA GLY A 141 -3.73 -0.33 20.72
C GLY A 141 -3.97 -0.67 22.18
N ALA A 142 -4.97 -1.51 22.46
CA ALA A 142 -5.34 -1.86 23.83
C ALA A 142 -4.26 -2.65 24.57
N VAL A 143 -3.42 -3.41 23.86
CA VAL A 143 -2.40 -4.29 24.45
C VAL A 143 -1.12 -4.31 23.61
N LEU A 144 -0.61 -3.12 23.27
CA LEU A 144 0.67 -3.03 22.56
C LEU A 144 1.79 -3.63 23.42
N GLY A 145 2.53 -4.59 22.87
CA GLY A 145 3.66 -5.21 23.55
C GLY A 145 3.34 -6.39 24.48
N ALA A 146 2.08 -6.85 24.55
CA ALA A 146 1.80 -8.16 25.15
C ALA A 146 2.60 -9.28 24.48
N ASN A 147 2.85 -10.36 25.23
CA ASN A 147 3.69 -11.49 24.80
C ASN A 147 5.14 -11.11 24.44
N GLY A 148 5.68 -10.03 25.05
CA GLY A 148 7.04 -9.55 24.78
C GLY A 148 7.17 -8.77 23.46
N GLY A 149 6.06 -8.31 22.88
CA GLY A 149 6.06 -7.52 21.65
C GLY A 149 6.59 -6.09 21.85
N THR A 150 6.80 -5.38 20.74
CA THR A 150 7.21 -3.96 20.73
C THR A 150 6.27 -3.17 19.83
N ALA A 151 5.75 -2.05 20.32
CA ALA A 151 4.83 -1.18 19.58
C ALA A 151 5.50 -0.46 18.40
N GLY A 152 6.77 -0.06 18.59
CA GLY A 152 7.60 0.58 17.59
C GLY A 152 9.07 0.52 18.02
N SER A 153 9.96 0.31 17.08
CA SER A 153 11.41 0.31 17.31
C SER A 153 12.12 1.02 16.18
N PHE A 154 13.22 1.70 16.51
CA PHE A 154 14.12 2.32 15.55
C PHE A 154 15.50 1.72 15.80
N LEU A 155 15.98 0.95 14.84
CA LEU A 155 17.22 0.19 14.96
C LEU A 155 18.18 0.66 13.86
N ILE A 156 19.45 0.73 14.21
CA ILE A 156 20.56 0.77 13.25
C ILE A 156 21.10 -0.67 13.23
N GLY A 157 21.75 -1.11 12.15
CA GLY A 157 22.34 -2.44 12.10
C GLY A 157 21.32 -3.58 11.93
N THR A 158 21.81 -4.82 12.08
CA THR A 158 20.99 -6.03 12.00
C THR A 158 20.67 -6.52 13.41
N PRO A 159 19.40 -6.72 13.79
CA PRO A 159 19.05 -7.29 15.09
C PRO A 159 19.77 -8.63 15.32
N GLY A 160 20.63 -8.71 16.35
CA GLY A 160 21.46 -9.89 16.64
C GLY A 160 22.71 -10.06 15.76
N GLY A 161 23.06 -9.06 14.94
CA GLY A 161 24.25 -9.03 14.10
C GLY A 161 25.50 -8.43 14.76
N PRO A 162 26.59 -8.19 13.99
CA PRO A 162 27.80 -7.54 14.49
C PRO A 162 27.54 -6.11 14.98
N ALA A 163 28.49 -5.57 15.76
CA ALA A 163 28.35 -4.28 16.44
C ALA A 163 27.95 -3.11 15.51
N GLU A 164 27.13 -2.22 16.05
CA GLU A 164 26.59 -1.04 15.36
C GLU A 164 27.69 -0.16 14.73
N PRO A 165 27.47 0.40 13.51
CA PRO A 165 28.41 1.33 12.91
C PRO A 165 28.55 2.60 13.76
N ALA A 166 29.79 3.07 13.93
CA ALA A 166 30.12 4.21 14.82
C ALA A 166 29.50 5.58 14.42
N VAL A 167 28.79 5.68 13.30
CA VAL A 167 28.29 6.96 12.73
C VAL A 167 26.79 6.99 12.45
N GLY A 168 26.04 5.96 12.84
CA GLY A 168 24.60 5.88 12.60
C GLY A 168 23.77 6.79 13.52
N LYS A 169 22.65 7.32 13.02
CA LYS A 169 21.56 7.89 13.85
C LYS A 169 20.27 7.14 13.55
N ALA A 170 19.68 6.49 14.56
CA ALA A 170 18.42 5.76 14.44
C ALA A 170 17.24 6.72 14.31
N ILE A 171 17.31 7.81 15.09
CA ILE A 171 16.30 8.86 15.14
C ILE A 171 17.01 10.21 15.10
N ARG A 172 16.46 11.14 14.33
CA ARG A 172 16.78 12.55 14.37
C ARG A 172 15.48 13.33 14.48
N ALA A 173 15.38 14.23 15.45
CA ALA A 173 14.29 15.17 15.58
C ALA A 173 14.84 16.59 15.36
N ALA A 174 14.14 17.37 14.54
CA ALA A 174 14.41 18.79 14.33
C ALA A 174 13.10 19.54 14.54
N LEU A 175 13.07 20.43 15.52
CA LEU A 175 11.89 21.18 15.93
C LEU A 175 11.91 22.58 15.31
N GLY A 176 10.72 23.16 15.14
CA GLY A 176 10.55 24.58 14.80
C GLY A 176 10.69 25.48 16.01
N THR A 177 9.98 26.63 16.00
CA THR A 177 10.05 27.64 17.06
C THR A 177 9.39 27.22 18.38
N VAL A 178 8.53 26.20 18.38
CA VAL A 178 7.83 25.67 19.56
C VAL A 178 7.63 24.15 19.39
N GLY A 179 7.85 23.36 20.46
CA GLY A 179 7.44 21.95 20.52
C GLY A 179 8.38 21.06 21.33
N ASP A 180 7.86 19.91 21.78
CA ASP A 180 8.64 18.81 22.35
C ASP A 180 8.96 17.78 21.27
N ALA A 181 10.23 17.35 21.17
CA ALA A 181 10.63 16.29 20.23
C ALA A 181 10.15 14.92 20.71
N PHE A 182 10.22 14.72 22.02
CA PHE A 182 9.75 13.52 22.69
C PHE A 182 9.08 13.96 23.99
N TYR A 183 7.82 13.58 24.12
CA TYR A 183 7.05 13.75 25.34
C TYR A 183 6.58 12.37 25.78
N ALA A 184 6.86 12.04 27.03
CA ALA A 184 6.36 10.83 27.67
C ALA A 184 5.65 11.24 28.95
N ASN A 185 4.38 10.88 29.05
CA ASN A 185 3.60 11.01 30.28
C ASN A 185 3.23 9.62 30.74
N ALA A 186 3.57 9.28 31.98
CA ALA A 186 3.09 8.09 32.64
C ALA A 186 1.97 8.54 33.58
N CYS A 187 0.78 7.98 33.40
CA CYS A 187 -0.34 8.12 34.32
C CYS A 187 -0.14 7.18 35.51
#